data_AF-A0A520R6W2-F1
#
_entry.id   AF-A0A520R6W2-F1
#
_cell.length_a   1.000
_cell.length_b   1.000
_cell.length_c   1.000
_cell.angle_alpha   90.00
_cell.angle_beta   90.00
_cell.angle_gamma   90.00
#
_symmetry.space_group_name_H-M   'P 1'
#
loop_
_entity.id
_entity.type
_entity.pdbx_description
1 polymer ?
#
loop_
_entity_poly.entity_id
_entity_poly.type
_entity_poly.pdbx_seq_one_letter_code
_entity_poly.pdbx_strand_id
1 'polypeptide(L)'
;MNLRKLFFGCLVIAAVPSVNFGKETKSTKPVTVTSSDTEIIVQCLGIKTDVTASGAVRVYVNFRIINDSMKEKFGILDFKAHCPFQNELTNLEGGFVITNLGPEENSESENLWYFPRGCWEKVRKVELCWKKLPLDHPLNPKTD
;
A
#
# COMPACT_ATOMS: atom_id res chain seq x y z
N MET A 1 -3.76 -69.31 -7.53
CA MET A 1 -4.96 -68.45 -7.49
C MET A 1 -4.90 -67.64 -6.21
N ASN A 2 -4.78 -66.31 -6.36
CA ASN A 2 -5.04 -65.22 -5.40
C ASN A 2 -4.30 -65.19 -4.05
N LEU A 3 -3.87 -64.06 -3.49
CA LEU A 3 -3.38 -62.76 -3.94
C LEU A 3 -2.86 -62.13 -2.63
N ARG A 4 -1.64 -61.58 -2.63
CA ARG A 4 -1.05 -60.85 -1.49
C ARG A 4 -2.02 -59.76 -0.98
N LYS A 5 -2.12 -59.60 0.34
CA LYS A 5 -2.51 -58.32 0.96
C LYS A 5 -1.49 -57.92 2.01
N LEU A 6 -0.64 -56.99 1.61
CA LEU A 6 0.20 -56.19 2.50
C LEU A 6 -0.69 -55.43 3.49
N PHE A 7 -0.31 -55.40 4.76
CA PHE A 7 -0.81 -54.42 5.70
C PHE A 7 -0.21 -53.06 5.32
N PHE A 8 -0.98 -52.26 4.58
CA PHE A 8 -0.68 -50.84 4.36
C PHE A 8 -1.04 -50.06 5.62
N GLY A 9 -0.03 -49.39 6.19
CA GLY A 9 -0.21 -48.46 7.29
C GLY A 9 -1.17 -47.35 6.91
N CYS A 10 -2.23 -47.18 7.69
CA CYS A 10 -3.03 -45.96 7.66
C CYS A 10 -2.20 -44.83 8.29
N LEU A 11 -1.32 -44.25 7.47
CA LEU A 11 -0.85 -42.89 7.68
C LEU A 11 -2.07 -41.99 7.46
N VAL A 12 -2.72 -41.59 8.56
CA VAL A 12 -3.72 -40.53 8.53
C VAL A 12 -2.95 -39.24 8.24
N ILE A 13 -2.73 -38.95 6.96
CA ILE A 13 -2.33 -37.61 6.53
C ILE A 13 -3.60 -36.78 6.59
N ALA A 14 -3.90 -36.24 7.77
CA ALA A 14 -4.70 -35.03 7.83
C ALA A 14 -3.89 -33.98 7.07
N ALA A 15 -4.25 -33.75 5.80
CA ALA A 15 -3.78 -32.61 5.05
C ALA A 15 -4.37 -31.37 5.73
N VAL A 16 -3.69 -30.91 6.77
CA VAL A 16 -3.90 -29.56 7.28
C VAL A 16 -3.60 -28.66 6.08
N PRO A 17 -4.53 -27.83 5.60
CA PRO A 17 -4.16 -26.79 4.65
C PRO A 17 -3.14 -25.94 5.41
N SER A 18 -1.86 -26.09 5.05
CA SER A 18 -0.83 -25.17 5.47
C SER A 18 -1.23 -23.83 4.87
N VAL A 19 -1.97 -23.06 5.66
CA VAL A 19 -2.15 -21.63 5.44
C VAL A 19 -0.73 -21.10 5.49
N ASN A 20 -0.11 -20.95 4.33
CA ASN A 20 1.15 -20.26 4.20
C ASN A 20 0.85 -18.82 4.59
N PHE A 21 1.00 -18.52 5.88
CA PHE A 21 1.00 -17.16 6.39
C PHE A 21 1.98 -16.36 5.55
N GLY A 22 1.50 -15.20 5.08
CA GLY A 22 2.21 -14.32 4.17
C GLY A 22 3.68 -14.21 4.53
N LYS A 23 4.56 -14.47 3.56
CA LYS A 23 5.97 -14.14 3.71
C LYS A 23 6.04 -12.62 3.79
N GLU A 24 6.30 -12.09 4.98
CA GLU A 24 6.78 -10.71 5.14
C GLU A 24 8.07 -10.59 4.31
N THR A 25 7.96 -9.97 3.14
CA THR A 25 9.14 -9.69 2.33
C THR A 25 9.83 -8.47 2.93
N LYS A 26 10.94 -8.71 3.63
CA LYS A 26 11.84 -7.67 4.18
C LYS A 26 12.61 -6.92 3.08
N SER A 27 11.97 -6.59 1.97
CA SER A 27 12.55 -5.71 0.96
C SER A 27 12.28 -4.28 1.37
N THR A 28 13.20 -3.65 2.09
CA THR A 28 13.13 -2.21 2.38
C THR A 28 13.25 -1.44 1.07
N LYS A 29 12.12 -0.94 0.54
CA LYS A 29 12.10 -0.08 -0.65
C LYS A 29 12.39 1.36 -0.21
N PRO A 30 13.21 2.13 -0.94
CA PRO A 30 13.37 3.55 -0.67
C PRO A 30 12.03 4.26 -0.89
N VAL A 31 11.64 5.08 0.08
CA VAL A 31 10.44 5.91 0.02
C VAL A 31 10.87 7.35 -0.19
N THR A 32 10.32 7.99 -1.22
CA THR A 32 10.44 9.43 -1.41
C THR A 32 9.13 10.08 -1.03
N VAL A 33 9.21 11.16 -0.27
CA VAL A 33 8.04 11.92 0.13
C VAL A 33 8.12 13.29 -0.52
N THR A 34 7.02 13.71 -1.13
CA THR A 34 6.90 15.02 -1.77
C THR A 34 5.60 15.68 -1.33
N SER A 35 5.66 17.00 -1.15
CA SER A 35 4.48 17.81 -0.86
C SER A 35 4.45 19.00 -1.81
N SER A 36 3.30 19.23 -2.44
CA SER A 36 3.06 20.45 -3.22
C SER A 36 2.68 21.65 -2.35
N ASP A 37 2.63 21.49 -1.02
CA ASP A 37 2.35 22.54 -0.05
C ASP A 37 3.45 22.56 1.01
N THR A 38 4.15 23.69 1.12
CA THR A 38 5.30 23.84 2.02
C THR A 38 4.92 23.79 3.50
N GLU A 39 3.64 24.02 3.82
CA GLU A 39 3.10 23.94 5.19
C GLU A 39 2.59 22.54 5.54
N ILE A 40 2.61 21.61 4.59
CA ILE A 40 2.24 20.21 4.80
C ILE A 40 3.49 19.33 4.80
N ILE A 41 3.69 18.62 5.91
CA ILE A 41 4.74 17.64 6.05
C ILE A 41 4.11 16.25 5.99
N VAL A 42 4.59 15.41 5.08
CA VAL A 42 4.21 13.99 5.00
C VAL A 42 5.34 13.14 5.55
N GLN A 43 4.99 12.10 6.30
CA GLN A 43 5.92 11.13 6.86
C GLN A 43 5.45 9.72 6.50
N CYS A 44 6.36 8.90 6.00
CA CYS A 44 6.14 7.46 5.87
C CYS A 44 6.59 6.79 7.17
N LEU A 45 5.66 6.20 7.92
CA LEU A 45 5.95 5.52 9.18
C LEU A 45 6.32 4.05 8.96
N GLY A 46 5.84 3.44 7.86
CA GLY A 46 6.26 2.10 7.48
C GLY A 46 5.50 1.54 6.30
N ILE A 47 6.06 0.51 5.68
CA ILE A 47 5.41 -0.27 4.63
C ILE A 47 5.46 -1.74 5.02
N LYS A 48 4.30 -2.40 4.98
CA LYS A 48 4.16 -3.84 5.16
C LYS A 48 3.52 -4.43 3.91
N THR A 49 3.82 -5.69 3.64
CA THR A 49 3.20 -6.39 2.52
C THR A 49 2.74 -7.77 2.91
N ASP A 50 1.58 -8.16 2.41
CA ASP A 50 1.05 -9.51 2.50
C ASP A 50 0.80 -10.06 1.08
N VAL A 51 1.01 -11.36 0.90
CA VAL A 51 0.79 -12.04 -0.37
C VAL A 51 -0.42 -12.95 -0.21
N THR A 52 -1.47 -12.70 -0.98
CA THR A 52 -2.69 -13.50 -0.92
C THR A 52 -2.45 -14.89 -1.50
N ALA A 53 -3.38 -15.81 -1.24
CA ALA A 53 -3.36 -17.16 -1.83
C ALA A 53 -3.40 -17.16 -3.38
N SER A 54 -3.98 -16.12 -3.99
CA SER A 54 -3.98 -15.92 -5.46
C SER A 54 -2.66 -15.36 -6.00
N GLY A 55 -1.72 -15.01 -5.11
CA GLY A 55 -0.44 -14.39 -5.44
C GLY A 55 -0.52 -12.88 -5.67
N ALA A 56 -1.67 -12.25 -5.44
CA ALA A 56 -1.75 -10.79 -5.43
C ALA A 56 -1.02 -10.23 -4.19
N VAL A 57 -0.43 -9.05 -4.33
CA VAL A 57 0.31 -8.42 -3.22
C VAL A 57 -0.56 -7.29 -2.66
N ARG A 58 -0.80 -7.37 -1.35
CA ARG A 58 -1.42 -6.30 -0.55
C ARG A 58 -0.31 -5.48 0.08
N VAL A 59 -0.32 -4.19 -0.16
CA VAL A 59 0.66 -3.26 0.39
C VAL A 59 -0.07 -2.37 1.39
N TYR A 60 0.44 -2.33 2.61
CA TYR A 60 -0.04 -1.48 3.68
C TYR A 60 1.00 -0.39 3.91
N VAL A 61 0.61 0.87 3.82
CA VAL A 61 1.49 2.01 4.14
C VAL A 61 0.89 2.73 5.32
N ASN A 62 1.67 2.80 6.39
CA ASN A 62 1.39 3.68 7.50
C ASN A 62 2.07 5.02 7.23
N PHE A 63 1.29 6.09 7.29
CA PHE A 63 1.76 7.45 7.09
C PHE A 63 1.18 8.40 8.11
N ARG A 64 1.85 9.54 8.27
CA ARG A 64 1.36 10.69 9.00
C ARG A 64 1.44 11.94 8.13
N ILE A 65 0.40 12.76 8.16
CA ILE A 65 0.34 14.07 7.52
C ILE A 65 0.22 15.11 8.63
N ILE A 66 1.07 16.12 8.58
CA ILE A 66 1.16 17.19 9.56
C ILE A 66 0.83 18.51 8.88
N ASN A 67 -0.14 19.23 9.43
CA ASN A 67 -0.47 20.59 9.02
C ASN A 67 0.17 21.60 9.98
N ASP A 68 1.18 22.32 9.49
CA ASP A 68 1.87 23.39 10.24
C ASP A 68 1.31 24.79 9.91
N SER A 69 0.15 24.83 9.24
CA SER A 69 -0.55 26.06 8.87
C SER A 69 -1.64 26.41 9.88
N MET A 70 -1.88 27.71 10.02
CA MET A 70 -3.07 28.25 10.72
C MET A 70 -4.35 28.14 9.89
N LYS A 71 -4.27 27.60 8.67
CA LYS A 71 -5.40 27.44 7.74
C LYS A 71 -5.71 25.97 7.54
N GLU A 72 -6.98 25.69 7.28
CA GLU A 72 -7.40 24.36 6.84
C GLU A 72 -6.72 23.99 5.51
N LYS A 73 -6.33 22.72 5.40
CA LYS A 73 -5.67 22.18 4.22
C LYS A 73 -6.43 20.96 3.73
N PHE A 74 -6.79 21.01 2.46
CA PHE A 74 -7.46 19.93 1.77
C PHE A 74 -6.54 19.38 0.68
N GLY A 75 -6.36 18.06 0.70
CA GLY A 75 -5.46 17.45 -0.26
C GLY A 75 -5.65 15.96 -0.41
N ILE A 76 -4.91 15.46 -1.37
CA ILE A 76 -4.79 14.06 -1.73
C ILE A 76 -3.38 13.63 -1.39
N LEU A 77 -3.27 12.56 -0.59
CA LEU A 77 -2.05 11.78 -0.52
C LEU A 77 -2.12 10.67 -1.57
N ASP A 78 -1.27 10.76 -2.58
CA ASP A 78 -1.16 9.81 -3.68
C ASP A 78 0.02 8.84 -3.45
N PHE A 79 -0.19 7.55 -3.69
CA PHE A 79 0.83 6.52 -3.58
C PHE A 79 1.26 6.05 -4.96
N LYS A 80 2.57 6.16 -5.26
CA LYS A 80 3.14 5.68 -6.53
C LYS A 80 4.20 4.64 -6.30
N ALA A 81 4.12 3.53 -7.01
CA ALA A 81 5.17 2.52 -7.07
C ALA A 81 5.77 2.44 -8.48
N HIS A 82 7.09 2.60 -8.55
CA HIS A 82 7.85 2.65 -9.80
C HIS A 82 8.41 1.27 -10.16
N CYS A 83 7.97 0.74 -11.29
CA CYS A 83 8.41 -0.55 -11.83
C CYS A 83 9.40 -0.35 -13.01
N PRO A 84 10.43 -1.20 -13.16
CA PRO A 84 11.48 -1.03 -14.16
C PRO A 84 11.08 -1.33 -15.62
N PHE A 85 9.86 -1.78 -15.90
CA PHE A 85 9.45 -2.04 -17.29
C PHE A 85 8.82 -0.78 -17.90
N GLN A 86 9.61 -0.11 -18.73
CA GLN A 86 9.24 1.13 -19.42
C GLN A 86 8.07 1.02 -20.40
N ASN A 87 7.59 -0.19 -20.72
CA ASN A 87 6.76 -0.39 -21.90
C ASN A 87 5.30 -0.78 -21.69
N GLU A 88 4.75 -0.88 -20.46
CA GLU A 88 3.27 -1.04 -20.36
C GLU A 88 2.62 -0.74 -19.00
N LEU A 89 3.36 -0.54 -17.90
CA LEU A 89 2.80 -0.19 -16.59
C LEU A 89 3.77 0.74 -15.84
N THR A 90 4.08 1.88 -16.45
CA THR A 90 5.21 2.74 -16.06
C THR A 90 5.06 3.32 -14.65
N ASN A 91 3.83 3.45 -14.15
CA ASN A 91 3.53 3.77 -12.76
C ASN A 91 2.34 2.92 -12.31
N LEU A 92 2.52 2.11 -11.28
CA LEU A 92 1.37 1.57 -10.56
C LEU A 92 0.95 2.67 -9.59
N GLU A 93 -0.01 3.48 -10.03
CA GLU A 93 -0.66 4.47 -9.17
C GLU A 93 -1.67 3.71 -8.32
N GLY A 94 -1.37 3.63 -7.02
CA GLY A 94 -2.24 3.00 -6.04
C GLY A 94 -2.92 4.10 -5.25
N GLY A 95 -4.26 4.06 -5.22
CA GLY A 95 -5.19 4.73 -4.28
C GLY A 95 -4.75 6.06 -3.63
N PHE A 96 -5.57 7.08 -3.79
CA PHE A 96 -5.42 8.32 -3.05
C PHE A 96 -6.17 8.29 -1.72
N VAL A 97 -5.64 8.99 -0.71
CA VAL A 97 -6.38 9.32 0.51
C VAL A 97 -6.69 10.80 0.49
N ILE A 98 -7.98 11.13 0.57
CA ILE A 98 -8.41 12.51 0.77
C ILE A 98 -8.35 12.82 2.26
N THR A 99 -7.72 13.92 2.63
CA THR A 99 -7.74 14.39 4.02
C THR A 99 -8.14 15.86 4.07
N ASN A 100 -8.90 16.19 5.11
CA ASN A 100 -9.16 17.54 5.56
C ASN A 100 -8.43 17.70 6.90
N LEU A 101 -7.50 18.65 6.97
CA LEU A 101 -6.72 18.92 8.16
C LEU A 101 -7.03 20.33 8.64
N GLY A 102 -7.61 20.44 9.84
CA GLY A 102 -7.74 21.70 10.55
C GLY A 102 -6.39 22.32 10.94
N PRO A 103 -6.38 23.57 11.45
CA PRO A 103 -5.18 24.18 12.01
C PRO A 103 -4.62 23.30 13.13
N GLU A 104 -3.33 22.99 13.06
CA GLU A 104 -2.61 22.11 14.01
C GLU A 104 -3.12 20.65 14.09
N GLU A 105 -4.02 20.23 13.20
CA GLU A 105 -4.48 18.85 13.12
C GLU A 105 -3.52 17.98 12.31
N ASN A 106 -3.35 16.74 12.75
CA ASN A 106 -2.53 15.74 12.09
C ASN A 106 -3.38 14.49 11.81
N SER A 107 -3.13 13.84 10.68
CA SER A 107 -3.76 12.56 10.35
C SER A 107 -2.71 11.45 10.32
N GLU A 108 -2.97 10.34 11.01
CA GLU A 108 -2.20 9.11 10.91
C GLU A 108 -3.13 7.99 10.44
N SER A 109 -2.70 7.23 9.44
CA SER A 109 -3.53 6.18 8.85
C SER A 109 -2.69 5.09 8.21
N GLU A 110 -3.17 3.85 8.31
CA GLU A 110 -2.70 2.74 7.50
C GLU A 110 -3.70 2.50 6.37
N ASN A 111 -3.24 2.55 5.12
CA ASN A 111 -4.09 2.30 3.96
C ASN A 111 -3.63 1.05 3.20
N LEU A 112 -4.59 0.37 2.57
CA LEU A 112 -4.38 -0.87 1.84
C LEU A 112 -4.45 -0.63 0.33
N TRP A 113 -3.39 -1.04 -0.38
CA TRP A 113 -3.30 -1.00 -1.83
C TRP A 113 -3.04 -2.38 -2.42
N TYR A 114 -3.58 -2.62 -3.62
CA TYR A 114 -3.51 -3.90 -4.30
C TYR A 114 -2.60 -3.84 -5.52
N PHE A 115 -1.67 -4.81 -5.60
CA PHE A 115 -0.70 -4.93 -6.67
C PHE A 115 -0.81 -6.29 -7.37
N PRO A 116 -0.66 -6.33 -8.71
CA PRO A 116 -0.57 -7.58 -9.44
C PRO A 116 0.60 -8.45 -8.95
N ARG A 117 0.45 -9.77 -9.12
CA ARG A 117 1.45 -10.76 -8.71
C ARG A 117 2.83 -10.46 -9.31
N GLY A 118 3.89 -10.60 -8.50
CA GLY A 118 5.27 -10.47 -8.96
C GLY A 118 5.70 -9.04 -9.29
N CYS A 119 4.82 -8.06 -9.04
CA CYS A 119 5.06 -6.66 -9.38
C CYS A 119 5.79 -5.93 -8.25
N TRP A 120 5.36 -6.15 -7.01
CA TRP A 120 5.96 -5.51 -5.83
C TRP A 120 7.46 -5.81 -5.66
N GLU A 121 7.88 -7.04 -5.95
CA GLU A 121 9.28 -7.46 -5.86
C GLU A 121 10.16 -6.61 -6.80
N LYS A 122 9.62 -6.20 -7.94
CA LYS A 122 10.30 -5.41 -8.97
C LYS A 122 10.25 -3.91 -8.73
N VAL A 123 9.38 -3.44 -7.82
CA VAL A 123 9.32 -2.03 -7.43
C VAL A 123 10.70 -1.62 -6.91
N ARG A 124 11.22 -0.52 -7.45
CA ARG A 124 12.51 0.03 -7.02
C ARG A 124 12.35 1.18 -6.04
N LYS A 125 11.25 1.92 -6.16
CA LYS A 125 10.99 3.16 -5.42
C LYS A 125 9.50 3.28 -5.16
N VAL A 126 9.18 3.77 -3.97
CA VAL A 126 7.84 4.19 -3.58
C VAL A 126 7.82 5.70 -3.41
N GLU A 127 6.73 6.34 -3.80
CA GLU A 127 6.49 7.76 -3.58
C GLU A 127 5.19 7.98 -2.84
N LEU A 128 5.25 8.84 -1.83
CA LEU A 128 4.09 9.44 -1.19
C LEU A 128 4.05 10.91 -1.59
N CYS A 129 3.00 11.30 -2.31
CA CYS A 129 2.88 12.62 -2.91
C CYS A 129 1.64 13.32 -2.34
N TRP A 130 1.84 14.31 -1.47
CA TRP A 130 0.77 15.22 -1.12
C TRP A 130 0.55 16.23 -2.23
N LYS A 131 -0.70 16.34 -2.66
CA LYS A 131 -1.17 17.29 -3.67
C LYS A 131 -2.37 18.04 -3.13
N LYS A 132 -2.46 19.33 -3.44
CA LYS A 132 -3.70 20.10 -3.24
C LYS A 132 -4.82 19.47 -4.07
N LEU A 133 -6.05 19.54 -3.57
CA LEU A 133 -7.21 19.16 -4.36
C LEU A 133 -7.33 20.02 -5.63
N PRO A 134 -7.82 19.46 -6.75
CA PRO A 134 -8.22 20.24 -7.91
C PRO A 134 -9.20 21.35 -7.50
N LEU A 135 -9.14 22.52 -8.14
CA LEU A 135 -9.93 23.70 -7.74
C LEU A 135 -11.45 23.45 -7.75
N ASP A 136 -11.93 22.55 -8.60
CA ASP A 136 -13.32 22.13 -8.75
C ASP A 136 -13.75 20.99 -7.83
N HIS A 137 -12.86 20.50 -6.95
CA HIS A 137 -13.18 19.39 -6.07
C HIS A 137 -14.28 19.76 -5.07
N PRO A 138 -15.32 18.92 -4.85
CA PRO A 138 -16.48 19.24 -4.02
C PRO A 138 -16.17 19.48 -2.53
N LEU A 139 -14.97 19.12 -2.08
CA LEU A 139 -14.48 19.35 -0.72
C LEU A 139 -13.70 20.65 -0.56
N ASN A 140 -13.42 21.37 -1.65
CA ASN A 140 -12.82 22.68 -1.50
C ASN A 140 -13.81 23.62 -0.79
N PRO A 141 -13.32 24.49 0.10
CA PRO A 141 -14.16 25.51 0.70
C PRO A 141 -14.77 26.35 -0.43
N LYS A 142 -16.09 26.45 -0.43
CA LYS A 142 -16.79 27.33 -1.37
C LYS A 142 -16.48 28.77 -0.96
N THR A 143 -15.83 29.51 -1.84
CA THR A 143 -15.77 30.97 -1.72
C THR A 143 -17.17 31.49 -1.99
N ASP A 144 -17.88 31.84 -0.92
CA ASP A 144 -19.08 32.69 -0.97
C ASP A 144 -18.70 34.14 -1.31
#